data_AF-A0A2P9GEL6-F1
#
_entry.id   AF-A0A2P9GEL6-F1
#
_cell.length_a   1.000
_cell.length_b   1.000
_cell.length_c   1.000
_cell.angle_alpha   90.00
_cell.angle_beta   90.00
_cell.angle_gamma   90.00
#
_symmetry.space_group_name_H-M   'P 1'
#
loop_
_entity.id
_entity.type
_entity.pdbx_description
1 polymer ?
#
loop_
_entity_poly.entity_id
_entity_poly.type
_entity_poly.pdbx_seq_one_letter_code
_entity_poly.pdbx_strand_id
1 'polypeptide(L)'
;ERGCLKCGCALGGVAASVGVFGGLGIYGSEMAATAVAAKAGGIAEGLKVGLTQVIHEVKQLLHGKKATIPTIEELKPFTTGISGDNLTLRGIFECINSNIKGQRVAGIDSEFSHAVDKMAGYTPELFNTMTEVSAKAVTDGVEEGKAIAIAATHAEYAHLYSAIGYSVLAILIIVLVMIIIYLILRYRRKKKMEKKDKYTKLLKE
;
A
#
# COMPACT_ATOMS: atom_id res chain seq x y z
N GLU A 1 -18.02 16.44 46.24
CA GLU A 1 -17.03 15.82 45.32
C GLU A 1 -17.48 14.50 44.66
N ARG A 2 -18.52 13.79 45.13
CA ARG A 2 -19.02 12.54 44.52
C ARG A 2 -19.68 12.68 43.13
N GLY A 3 -20.11 13.87 42.71
CA GLY A 3 -20.85 14.07 41.45
C GLY A 3 -19.96 14.22 40.21
N CYS A 4 -18.75 14.76 40.35
CA CYS A 4 -17.88 15.07 39.21
C CYS A 4 -17.17 13.84 38.62
N LEU A 5 -16.89 12.82 39.45
CA LEU A 5 -16.32 11.54 38.98
C LEU A 5 -17.35 10.67 38.25
N LYS A 6 -18.63 10.78 38.61
CA LYS A 6 -19.72 9.98 38.02
C LYS A 6 -20.07 10.39 36.58
N CYS A 7 -19.90 11.67 36.21
CA CYS A 7 -20.08 12.11 34.82
C CYS A 7 -18.95 11.63 33.89
N GLY A 8 -17.72 11.46 34.41
CA GLY A 8 -16.58 10.98 33.62
C GLY A 8 -16.69 9.52 33.18
N CYS A 9 -17.33 8.66 33.99
CA CYS A 9 -17.51 7.24 33.64
C CYS A 9 -18.46 7.01 32.44
N ALA A 10 -19.46 7.87 32.26
CA ALA A 10 -20.40 7.76 31.13
C ALA A 10 -19.81 8.27 29.81
N LEU A 11 -19.06 9.37 29.86
CA LEU A 11 -18.39 9.95 28.69
C LEU A 11 -17.13 9.18 28.28
N GLY A 12 -16.39 8.59 29.23
CA GLY A 12 -15.18 7.81 28.96
C GLY A 12 -15.44 6.50 28.23
N GLY A 13 -16.59 5.85 28.47
CA GLY A 13 -16.95 4.59 27.81
C GLY A 13 -17.35 4.74 26.34
N VAL A 14 -18.08 5.81 26.00
CA VAL A 14 -18.52 6.09 24.62
C VAL A 14 -17.35 6.61 23.77
N ALA A 15 -16.46 7.42 24.33
CA ALA A 15 -15.26 7.87 23.62
C ALA A 15 -14.29 6.71 23.32
N ALA A 16 -14.14 5.75 24.25
CA ALA A 16 -13.29 4.59 24.07
C ALA A 16 -13.82 3.61 23.00
N SER A 17 -15.14 3.38 22.96
CA SER A 17 -15.72 2.47 21.96
C SER A 17 -15.68 3.05 20.54
N VAL A 18 -16.02 4.33 20.35
CA VAL A 18 -15.99 4.96 19.02
C VAL A 18 -14.56 5.07 18.48
N GLY A 19 -13.57 5.32 19.34
CA GLY A 19 -12.16 5.36 18.94
C GLY A 19 -11.58 3.99 18.56
N VAL A 20 -11.90 2.93 19.31
CA VAL A 20 -11.35 1.59 19.05
C VAL A 20 -12.03 0.94 17.84
N PHE A 21 -13.35 0.97 17.74
CA PHE A 21 -14.07 0.35 16.62
C PHE A 21 -13.96 1.16 15.32
N GLY A 22 -13.93 2.50 15.40
CA GLY A 22 -13.68 3.35 14.24
C GLY A 22 -12.28 3.17 13.67
N GLY A 23 -11.26 3.07 14.54
CA GLY A 23 -9.87 2.84 14.13
C GLY A 23 -9.66 1.51 13.41
N LEU A 24 -10.24 0.41 13.91
CA LEU A 24 -10.12 -0.90 13.24
C LEU A 24 -10.82 -0.95 11.88
N GLY A 25 -11.99 -0.30 11.74
CA GLY A 25 -12.73 -0.27 10.48
C GLY A 25 -11.99 0.52 9.39
N ILE A 26 -11.50 1.71 9.74
CA ILE A 26 -10.70 2.56 8.83
C ILE A 26 -9.42 1.81 8.42
N TYR A 27 -8.69 1.26 9.39
CA TYR A 27 -7.46 0.51 9.13
C TYR A 27 -7.68 -0.69 8.21
N GLY A 28 -8.75 -1.47 8.42
CA GLY A 28 -9.08 -2.60 7.55
C GLY A 28 -9.37 -2.17 6.11
N SER A 29 -10.12 -1.08 5.93
CA SER A 29 -10.43 -0.54 4.59
C SER A 29 -9.21 0.05 3.89
N GLU A 30 -8.31 0.72 4.62
CA GLU A 30 -7.08 1.31 4.09
C GLU A 30 -6.10 0.22 3.65
N MET A 31 -5.94 -0.84 4.46
CA MET A 31 -5.11 -1.99 4.09
C MET A 31 -5.65 -2.72 2.85
N ALA A 32 -6.97 -2.88 2.74
CA ALA A 32 -7.58 -3.47 1.56
C ALA A 32 -7.38 -2.61 0.30
N ALA A 33 -7.59 -1.30 0.41
CA ALA A 33 -7.36 -0.36 -0.70
C ALA A 33 -5.89 -0.34 -1.15
N THR A 34 -4.96 -0.35 -0.20
CA THR A 34 -3.52 -0.38 -0.46
C THR A 34 -3.10 -1.69 -1.14
N ALA A 35 -3.66 -2.83 -0.72
CA ALA A 35 -3.41 -4.13 -1.34
C ALA A 35 -3.92 -4.18 -2.80
N VAL A 36 -5.09 -3.61 -3.07
CA VAL A 36 -5.64 -3.50 -4.44
C VAL A 36 -4.76 -2.60 -5.31
N ALA A 37 -4.36 -1.44 -4.80
CA ALA A 37 -3.48 -0.51 -5.50
C ALA A 37 -2.11 -1.13 -5.79
N ALA A 38 -1.50 -1.78 -4.81
CA ALA A 38 -0.22 -2.49 -4.97
C ALA A 38 -0.33 -3.56 -6.07
N LYS A 39 -1.41 -4.36 -6.06
CA LYS A 39 -1.63 -5.39 -7.08
C LYS A 39 -1.78 -4.77 -8.48
N ALA A 40 -2.55 -3.70 -8.62
CA ALA A 40 -2.73 -3.01 -9.90
C ALA A 40 -1.43 -2.36 -10.41
N GLY A 41 -0.68 -1.69 -9.53
CA GLY A 41 0.60 -1.06 -9.86
C GLY A 41 1.67 -2.06 -10.25
N GLY A 42 1.80 -3.15 -9.48
CA GLY A 42 2.72 -4.23 -9.80
C GLY A 42 2.41 -4.92 -11.13
N ILE A 43 1.13 -5.12 -11.45
CA ILE A 43 0.73 -5.68 -12.75
C ILE A 43 1.08 -4.72 -13.88
N ALA A 44 0.78 -3.42 -13.73
CA ALA A 44 1.04 -2.44 -14.78
C ALA A 44 2.54 -2.31 -15.11
N GLU A 45 3.38 -2.14 -14.10
CA GLU A 45 4.83 -1.97 -14.32
C GLU A 45 5.50 -3.29 -14.71
N GLY A 46 5.12 -4.41 -14.06
CA GLY A 46 5.60 -5.74 -14.41
C GLY A 46 5.28 -6.13 -15.85
N LEU A 47 4.09 -5.77 -16.36
CA LEU A 47 3.73 -6.01 -17.75
C LEU A 47 4.56 -5.16 -18.72
N LYS A 48 4.77 -3.88 -18.40
CA LYS A 48 5.59 -2.96 -19.21
C LYS A 48 7.04 -3.43 -19.30
N VAL A 49 7.65 -3.79 -18.17
CA VAL A 49 9.00 -4.35 -18.13
C VAL A 49 9.03 -5.69 -18.85
N GLY A 50 8.06 -6.57 -18.60
CA GLY A 50 8.00 -7.89 -19.20
C GLY A 50 7.82 -7.88 -20.72
N LEU A 51 6.99 -6.99 -21.28
CA LEU A 51 6.89 -6.81 -22.73
C LEU A 51 8.19 -6.29 -23.34
N THR A 52 8.90 -5.40 -22.63
CA THR A 52 10.23 -4.93 -23.05
C THR A 52 11.23 -6.09 -23.10
N GLN A 53 11.20 -6.95 -22.09
CA GLN A 53 12.07 -8.13 -22.03
C GLN A 53 11.70 -9.20 -23.05
N VAL A 54 10.40 -9.42 -23.33
CA VAL A 54 9.96 -10.29 -24.43
C VAL A 54 10.54 -9.82 -25.76
N ILE A 55 10.44 -8.52 -26.05
CA ILE A 55 11.03 -7.93 -27.25
C ILE A 55 12.55 -8.14 -27.27
N HIS A 56 13.23 -7.97 -26.14
CA HIS A 56 14.67 -8.16 -26.02
C HIS A 56 15.10 -9.60 -26.30
N GLU A 57 14.46 -10.58 -25.66
CA GLU A 57 14.76 -12.01 -25.83
C GLU A 57 14.44 -12.49 -27.25
N VAL A 58 13.29 -12.07 -27.79
CA VAL A 58 12.93 -12.40 -29.18
C VAL A 58 13.89 -11.76 -30.16
N LYS A 59 14.37 -10.54 -29.92
CA LYS A 59 15.44 -9.92 -30.71
C LYS A 59 16.69 -10.80 -30.71
N GLN A 60 17.14 -11.25 -29.55
CA GLN A 60 18.32 -12.13 -29.46
C GLN A 60 18.13 -13.42 -30.25
N LEU A 61 16.96 -14.06 -30.18
CA LEU A 61 16.64 -15.26 -30.95
C LEU A 61 16.58 -15.04 -32.47
N LEU A 62 16.20 -13.83 -32.88
CA LEU A 62 16.08 -13.44 -34.29
C LEU A 62 17.34 -12.75 -34.83
N HIS A 63 18.45 -12.71 -34.08
CA HIS A 63 19.71 -12.16 -34.56
C HIS A 63 20.10 -12.72 -35.93
N GLY A 64 20.22 -11.84 -36.92
CA GLY A 64 20.55 -12.19 -38.32
C GLY A 64 19.36 -12.48 -39.23
N LYS A 65 18.12 -12.47 -38.72
CA LYS A 65 16.90 -12.58 -39.52
C LYS A 65 16.24 -11.20 -39.69
N LYS A 66 15.74 -10.91 -40.88
CA LYS A 66 14.99 -9.68 -41.16
C LYS A 66 13.53 -9.91 -40.75
N ALA A 67 13.25 -9.78 -39.46
CA ALA A 67 11.91 -9.91 -38.89
C ALA A 67 11.38 -8.54 -38.46
N THR A 68 10.07 -8.33 -38.61
CA THR A 68 9.40 -7.14 -38.06
C THR A 68 9.02 -7.43 -36.62
N ILE A 69 9.61 -6.69 -35.68
CA ILE A 69 9.39 -6.91 -34.24
C ILE A 69 8.34 -5.91 -33.76
N PRO A 70 7.21 -6.39 -33.23
CA PRO A 70 6.15 -5.53 -32.73
C PRO A 70 6.63 -4.62 -31.60
N THR A 71 6.02 -3.45 -31.52
CA THR A 71 6.18 -2.53 -30.39
C THR A 71 5.42 -3.01 -29.16
N ILE A 72 5.72 -2.43 -28.00
CA ILE A 72 5.01 -2.75 -26.74
C ILE A 72 3.51 -2.49 -26.87
N GLU A 73 3.12 -1.43 -27.58
CA GLU A 73 1.72 -1.06 -27.80
C GLU A 73 0.97 -2.09 -28.63
N GLU A 74 1.62 -2.66 -29.63
CA GLU A 74 1.09 -3.74 -30.46
C GLU A 74 1.02 -5.08 -29.70
N LEU A 75 1.90 -5.31 -28.73
CA LEU A 75 1.87 -6.53 -27.91
C LEU A 75 0.88 -6.48 -26.75
N LYS A 76 0.51 -5.27 -26.29
CA LYS A 76 -0.39 -5.07 -25.15
C LYS A 76 -1.75 -5.78 -25.27
N PRO A 77 -2.42 -5.86 -26.45
CA PRO A 77 -3.65 -6.62 -26.59
C PRO A 77 -3.48 -8.14 -26.40
N PHE A 78 -2.28 -8.68 -26.58
CA PHE A 78 -2.00 -10.12 -26.45
C PHE A 78 -1.65 -10.56 -25.03
N THR A 79 -1.65 -9.64 -24.07
CA THR A 79 -1.45 -9.95 -22.65
C THR A 79 -2.77 -10.05 -21.88
N THR A 80 -3.90 -10.08 -22.59
CA THR A 80 -5.22 -10.34 -22.00
C THR A 80 -5.25 -11.71 -21.34
N GLY A 81 -5.52 -11.74 -20.03
CA GLY A 81 -5.50 -12.97 -19.21
C GLY A 81 -4.31 -13.07 -18.27
N ILE A 82 -3.33 -12.16 -18.34
CA ILE A 82 -2.33 -12.02 -17.29
C ILE A 82 -2.95 -11.38 -16.04
N SER A 83 -2.67 -12.01 -14.91
CA SER A 83 -3.06 -11.63 -13.57
C SER A 83 -1.85 -11.74 -12.63
N GLY A 84 -1.98 -11.26 -11.39
CA GLY A 84 -0.86 -11.21 -10.46
C GLY A 84 -0.17 -12.55 -10.20
N ASP A 85 -0.86 -13.68 -10.37
CA ASP A 85 -0.33 -15.01 -10.03
C ASP A 85 0.45 -15.66 -11.18
N ASN A 86 0.16 -15.28 -12.43
CA ASN A 86 0.86 -15.77 -13.64
C ASN A 86 1.76 -14.69 -14.28
N LEU A 87 1.93 -13.53 -13.65
CA LEU A 87 2.81 -12.45 -14.08
C LEU A 87 4.28 -12.82 -13.84
N THR A 88 4.80 -13.64 -14.75
CA THR A 88 6.21 -14.00 -14.87
C THR A 88 6.62 -13.81 -16.32
N LEU A 89 7.91 -13.69 -16.63
CA LEU A 89 8.36 -13.58 -18.02
C LEU A 89 7.85 -14.77 -18.87
N ARG A 90 7.92 -15.99 -18.34
CA ARG A 90 7.39 -17.20 -18.99
C ARG A 90 5.87 -17.12 -19.20
N GLY A 91 5.13 -16.70 -18.17
CA GLY A 91 3.68 -16.50 -18.28
C GLY A 91 3.29 -15.44 -19.31
N ILE A 92 4.12 -14.40 -19.49
CA ILE A 92 3.94 -13.42 -20.56
C ILE A 92 4.12 -14.06 -21.94
N PHE A 93 5.17 -14.88 -22.14
CA PHE A 93 5.35 -15.64 -23.37
C PHE A 93 4.20 -16.62 -23.64
N GLU A 94 3.74 -17.36 -22.63
CA GLU A 94 2.62 -18.31 -22.75
C GLU A 94 1.31 -17.59 -23.11
N CYS A 95 1.05 -16.44 -22.49
CA CYS A 95 -0.14 -15.63 -22.75
C CYS A 95 -0.13 -15.08 -24.18
N ILE A 96 0.98 -14.47 -24.60
CA ILE A 96 1.14 -13.96 -25.96
C ILE A 96 1.01 -15.12 -26.98
N ASN A 97 1.67 -16.25 -26.74
CA ASN A 97 1.57 -17.42 -27.64
C ASN A 97 0.12 -17.92 -27.78
N SER A 98 -0.62 -17.98 -26.67
CA SER A 98 -2.01 -18.45 -26.67
C SER A 98 -2.94 -17.50 -27.40
N ASN A 99 -2.74 -16.19 -27.26
CA ASN A 99 -3.55 -15.17 -27.94
C ASN A 99 -3.19 -15.00 -29.43
N ILE A 100 -1.96 -15.35 -29.84
CA ILE A 100 -1.54 -15.36 -31.26
C ILE A 100 -2.01 -16.65 -31.96
N LYS A 101 -1.99 -17.80 -31.27
CA LYS A 101 -2.39 -19.09 -31.85
C LYS A 101 -3.85 -19.07 -32.31
N GLY A 102 -4.06 -19.19 -33.62
CA GLY A 102 -5.39 -19.28 -34.22
C GLY A 102 -5.95 -17.98 -34.79
N GLN A 103 -5.21 -16.86 -34.71
CA GLN A 103 -5.64 -15.57 -35.28
C GLN A 103 -4.64 -15.09 -36.35
N ARG A 104 -5.12 -14.65 -37.52
CA ARG A 104 -4.30 -13.87 -38.46
C ARG A 104 -4.16 -12.46 -37.89
N VAL A 105 -3.10 -12.25 -37.11
CA VAL A 105 -2.81 -10.94 -36.52
C VAL A 105 -2.10 -10.08 -37.55
N ALA A 106 -2.76 -8.99 -37.99
CA ALA A 106 -2.10 -7.97 -38.81
C ALA A 106 -0.97 -7.32 -37.99
N GLY A 107 0.25 -7.30 -38.53
CA GLY A 107 1.42 -6.66 -37.90
C GLY A 107 2.33 -7.60 -37.09
N ILE A 108 1.95 -8.86 -36.87
CA ILE A 108 2.85 -9.86 -36.27
C ILE A 108 3.45 -10.74 -37.36
N ASP A 109 4.78 -10.71 -37.43
CA ASP A 109 5.59 -11.51 -38.36
C ASP A 109 5.60 -12.99 -37.98
N SER A 110 5.65 -13.90 -38.97
CA SER A 110 5.67 -15.35 -38.72
C SER A 110 6.87 -15.78 -37.87
N GLU A 111 8.00 -15.11 -38.06
CA GLU A 111 9.25 -15.32 -37.35
C GLU A 111 9.13 -14.90 -35.89
N PHE A 112 8.41 -13.81 -35.61
CA PHE A 112 8.10 -13.39 -34.24
C PHE A 112 7.22 -14.43 -33.55
N SER A 113 6.13 -14.86 -34.19
CA SER A 113 5.25 -15.90 -33.63
C SER A 113 6.01 -17.20 -33.35
N HIS A 114 6.91 -17.61 -34.24
CA HIS A 114 7.72 -18.80 -34.03
C HIS A 114 8.72 -18.64 -32.87
N ALA A 115 9.35 -17.47 -32.72
CA ALA A 115 10.25 -17.20 -31.60
C ALA A 115 9.51 -17.22 -30.26
N VAL A 116 8.31 -16.62 -30.20
CA VAL A 116 7.44 -16.65 -29.01
C VAL A 116 6.98 -18.06 -28.70
N ASP A 117 6.56 -18.85 -29.69
CA ASP A 117 6.17 -20.25 -29.49
C ASP A 117 7.33 -21.10 -28.97
N LYS A 118 8.54 -20.90 -29.51
CA LYS A 118 9.75 -21.57 -29.03
C LYS A 118 10.04 -21.25 -27.57
N MET A 119 9.96 -19.98 -27.17
CA MET A 119 10.17 -19.54 -25.79
C MET A 119 9.10 -20.08 -24.84
N ALA A 120 7.83 -20.06 -25.24
CA ALA A 120 6.73 -20.62 -24.46
C ALA A 120 6.81 -22.15 -24.34
N GLY A 121 7.41 -22.83 -25.32
CA GLY A 121 7.59 -24.28 -25.35
C GLY A 121 8.76 -24.81 -24.51
N TYR A 122 9.65 -23.95 -24.01
CA TYR A 122 10.75 -24.38 -23.14
C TYR A 122 10.25 -24.86 -21.77
N THR A 123 10.95 -25.86 -21.22
CA THR A 123 10.74 -26.28 -19.84
C THR A 123 11.09 -25.12 -18.90
N PRO A 124 10.45 -25.02 -17.72
CA PRO A 124 10.73 -23.94 -16.77
C PRO A 124 12.23 -23.81 -16.41
N GLU A 125 12.93 -24.94 -16.27
CA GLU A 125 14.37 -24.98 -15.96
C GLU A 125 15.22 -24.35 -17.07
N LEU A 126 14.98 -24.73 -18.32
CA LEU A 126 15.71 -24.19 -19.47
C LEU A 126 15.36 -22.72 -19.69
N PHE A 127 14.10 -22.36 -19.56
CA PHE A 127 13.65 -20.98 -19.69
C PHE A 127 14.35 -20.08 -18.67
N ASN A 128 14.32 -20.46 -17.39
CA ASN A 128 14.89 -19.67 -16.31
C ASN A 128 16.41 -19.51 -16.44
N THR A 129 17.13 -20.54 -16.90
CA THR A 129 18.59 -20.44 -17.12
C THR A 129 18.94 -19.52 -18.29
N MET A 130 18.13 -19.50 -19.35
CA MET A 130 18.37 -18.64 -20.51
C MET A 130 17.97 -17.19 -20.28
N THR A 131 16.91 -16.96 -19.50
CA THR A 131 16.31 -15.63 -19.32
C THR A 131 16.41 -15.14 -17.89
N GLU A 132 17.38 -15.59 -17.10
CA GLU A 132 17.48 -15.30 -15.66
C GLU A 132 17.41 -13.79 -15.39
N VAL A 133 18.23 -13.02 -16.10
CA VAL A 133 18.31 -11.55 -15.97
C VAL A 133 16.97 -10.90 -16.33
N SER A 134 16.37 -11.33 -17.44
CA SER A 134 15.10 -10.81 -17.93
C SER A 134 13.94 -11.17 -17.02
N ALA A 135 13.90 -12.39 -16.49
CA ALA A 135 12.90 -12.85 -15.53
C ALA A 135 13.02 -12.08 -14.22
N LYS A 136 14.24 -11.85 -13.74
CA LYS A 136 14.51 -11.01 -12.57
C LYS A 136 14.08 -9.56 -12.80
N ALA A 137 14.32 -9.00 -13.99
CA ALA A 137 13.86 -7.65 -14.29
C ALA A 137 12.32 -7.53 -14.22
N VAL A 138 11.57 -8.56 -14.64
CA VAL A 138 10.11 -8.59 -14.49
C VAL A 138 9.71 -8.62 -13.02
N THR A 139 10.35 -9.46 -12.20
CA THR A 139 10.04 -9.51 -10.76
C THR A 139 10.38 -8.20 -10.07
N ASP A 140 11.52 -7.60 -10.41
CA ASP A 140 11.95 -6.31 -9.85
C ASP A 140 10.96 -5.19 -10.26
N GLY A 141 10.52 -5.17 -11.52
CA GLY A 141 9.51 -4.22 -12.01
C GLY A 141 8.15 -4.37 -11.35
N VAL A 142 7.74 -5.60 -11.00
CA VAL A 142 6.52 -5.85 -10.22
C VAL A 142 6.64 -5.26 -8.82
N GLU A 143 7.76 -5.48 -8.14
CA GLU A 143 8.00 -4.94 -6.79
C GLU A 143 8.12 -3.40 -6.81
N GLU A 144 8.77 -2.83 -7.81
CA GLU A 144 8.83 -1.38 -8.02
C GLU A 144 7.44 -0.79 -8.26
N GLY A 145 6.63 -1.40 -9.13
CA GLY A 145 5.26 -0.97 -9.39
C GLY A 145 4.36 -1.04 -8.15
N LYS A 146 4.51 -2.08 -7.32
CA LYS A 146 3.83 -2.17 -6.01
C LYS A 146 4.26 -1.03 -5.10
N ALA A 147 5.57 -0.79 -4.97
CA ALA A 147 6.10 0.25 -4.09
C ALA A 147 5.64 1.65 -4.50
N ILE A 148 5.64 1.95 -5.80
CA ILE A 148 5.14 3.23 -6.35
C ILE A 148 3.66 3.40 -6.04
N ALA A 149 2.84 2.37 -6.26
CA ALA A 149 1.40 2.45 -5.99
C ALA A 149 1.09 2.63 -4.51
N ILE A 150 1.82 1.93 -3.63
CA ILE A 150 1.71 2.08 -2.17
C ILE A 150 2.12 3.50 -1.73
N ALA A 151 3.22 4.04 -2.28
CA ALA A 151 3.65 5.39 -1.99
C ALA A 151 2.62 6.43 -2.45
N ALA A 152 2.00 6.23 -3.61
CA ALA A 152 0.94 7.10 -4.11
C ALA A 152 -0.30 7.07 -3.21
N THR A 153 -0.74 5.90 -2.75
CA THR A 153 -1.86 5.82 -1.79
C THR A 153 -1.53 6.53 -0.49
N HIS A 154 -0.33 6.34 0.08
CA HIS A 154 0.06 7.05 1.30
C HIS A 154 0.18 8.57 1.11
N ALA A 155 0.62 9.03 -0.06
CA ALA A 155 0.65 10.46 -0.39
C ALA A 155 -0.75 11.08 -0.41
N GLU A 156 -1.76 10.33 -0.86
CA GLU A 156 -3.16 10.77 -0.77
C GLU A 156 -3.59 10.96 0.68
N TYR A 157 -3.19 10.10 1.63
CA TYR A 157 -3.56 10.25 3.04
C TYR A 157 -2.66 11.21 3.83
N ALA A 158 -1.56 11.71 3.26
CA ALA A 158 -0.60 12.57 3.96
C ALA A 158 -1.24 13.83 4.60
N HIS A 159 -2.28 14.38 3.96
CA HIS A 159 -3.03 15.52 4.50
C HIS A 159 -3.88 15.15 5.74
N LEU A 160 -4.40 13.93 5.80
CA LEU A 160 -5.17 13.42 6.95
C LEU A 160 -4.27 13.18 8.16
N TYR A 161 -3.02 12.75 7.96
CA TYR A 161 -2.04 12.64 9.04
C TYR A 161 -1.74 13.98 9.70
N SER A 162 -1.66 15.06 8.92
CA SER A 162 -1.54 16.42 9.48
C SER A 162 -2.77 16.77 10.31
N ALA A 163 -3.98 16.54 9.80
CA ALA A 163 -5.22 16.81 10.52
C ALA A 163 -5.35 16.02 11.84
N ILE A 164 -4.97 14.74 11.84
CA ILE A 164 -4.92 13.89 13.03
C ILE A 164 -3.89 14.43 14.02
N GLY A 165 -2.70 14.84 13.55
CA GLY A 165 -1.66 15.45 14.36
C GLY A 165 -2.14 16.71 15.09
N TYR A 166 -2.84 17.61 14.40
CA TYR A 166 -3.42 18.82 15.00
C TYR A 166 -4.53 18.50 16.01
N SER A 167 -5.37 17.49 15.73
CA SER A 167 -6.42 17.03 16.65
C SER A 167 -5.83 16.51 17.97
N VAL A 168 -4.79 15.66 17.89
CA VAL A 168 -4.09 15.14 19.07
C VAL A 168 -3.40 16.27 19.85
N LEU A 169 -2.71 17.18 19.15
CA LEU A 169 -2.08 18.35 19.78
C LEU A 169 -3.12 19.21 20.53
N ALA A 170 -4.29 19.44 19.94
CA ALA A 170 -5.37 20.18 20.58
C ALA A 170 -5.88 19.49 21.86
N ILE A 171 -6.07 18.16 21.83
CA ILE A 171 -6.47 17.39 23.02
C ILE A 171 -5.40 17.48 24.13
N LEU A 172 -4.12 17.35 23.79
CA LEU A 172 -3.02 17.48 24.75
C LEU A 172 -2.99 18.86 25.41
N ILE A 173 -3.22 19.94 24.66
CA ILE A 173 -3.31 21.30 25.19
C ILE A 173 -4.49 21.43 26.16
N ILE A 174 -5.67 20.92 25.82
CA ILE A 174 -6.85 20.95 26.70
C ILE A 174 -6.58 20.20 28.01
N VAL A 175 -6.00 19.00 27.93
CA VAL A 175 -5.65 18.18 29.10
C VAL A 175 -4.62 18.91 29.98
N LEU A 176 -3.59 19.53 29.39
CA LEU A 176 -2.60 20.34 30.11
C LEU A 176 -3.27 21.50 30.87
N VAL A 177 -4.14 22.26 30.21
CA VAL A 177 -4.88 23.37 30.85
C VAL A 177 -5.74 22.86 32.01
N MET A 178 -6.44 21.74 31.83
CA MET A 178 -7.23 21.11 32.90
C MET A 178 -6.35 20.71 34.10
N ILE A 179 -5.16 20.14 33.86
CA ILE A 179 -4.21 19.77 34.91
C ILE A 179 -3.73 21.02 35.67
N ILE A 180 -3.37 22.10 34.96
CA ILE A 180 -2.91 23.36 35.58
C ILE A 180 -4.02 23.93 36.48
N ILE A 181 -5.24 24.08 35.96
CA ILE A 181 -6.38 24.59 36.74
C ILE A 181 -6.67 23.69 37.94
N TYR A 182 -6.65 22.36 37.74
CA TYR A 182 -6.84 21.39 38.80
C TYR A 182 -5.79 21.53 39.91
N LEU A 183 -4.51 21.66 39.56
CA LEU A 183 -3.42 21.85 40.52
C LEU A 183 -3.59 23.16 41.31
N ILE A 184 -3.97 24.26 40.65
CA ILE A 184 -4.27 25.54 41.31
C ILE A 184 -5.43 25.38 42.31
N LEU A 185 -6.53 24.77 41.89
CA LEU A 185 -7.71 24.56 42.74
C LEU A 185 -7.42 23.62 43.91
N ARG A 186 -6.61 22.58 43.69
CA ARG A 186 -6.16 21.64 44.74
C ARG A 186 -5.26 22.34 45.75
N TYR A 187 -4.31 23.13 45.27
CA TYR A 187 -3.42 23.91 46.12
C TYR A 187 -4.21 24.91 46.99
N ARG A 188 -5.16 25.65 46.40
CA ARG A 188 -6.04 26.58 47.12
C ARG A 188 -6.86 25.88 48.20
N ARG A 189 -7.42 24.70 47.91
CA ARG A 189 -8.18 23.91 48.90
C ARG A 189 -7.30 23.48 50.07
N LYS A 190 -6.10 22.97 49.81
CA LYS A 190 -5.17 22.54 50.86
C LYS A 190 -4.79 23.70 51.80
N LYS A 191 -4.43 24.86 51.24
CA LYS A 191 -4.11 26.06 52.02
C LYS A 191 -5.29 26.57 52.86
N LYS A 192 -6.53 26.41 52.38
CA LYS A 192 -7.74 26.79 53.14
C LYS A 192 -7.97 25.87 54.35
N MET A 193 -7.66 24.58 54.22
CA MET A 193 -7.78 23.60 55.31
C MET A 193 -6.71 23.82 56.39
N GLU A 194 -5.46 24.05 55.99
CA GLU A 194 -4.36 24.34 56.94
C GLU A 194 -4.63 25.61 57.76
N LYS A 195 -5.23 26.64 57.15
CA LYS A 195 -5.66 27.84 57.87
C LYS A 195 -6.76 27.52 58.90
N LYS A 196 -7.74 26.69 58.54
CA LYS A 196 -8.82 26.31 59.45
C LYS A 196 -8.28 25.58 60.68
N ASP A 197 -7.38 24.61 60.51
CA ASP A 197 -6.80 23.85 61.63
C ASP A 197 -6.05 24.74 62.63
N LYS A 198 -5.36 25.79 62.16
CA LYS A 198 -4.72 26.78 63.05
C LYS A 198 -5.75 27.55 63.89
N TYR A 199 -6.85 28.01 63.30
CA TYR A 199 -7.90 28.71 64.06
C TYR A 199 -8.61 27.80 65.06
N THR A 200 -8.84 26.52 64.72
CA THR A 200 -9.45 25.56 65.65
C THR A 200 -8.57 25.27 66.86
N LYS A 201 -7.25 25.36 66.73
CA LYS A 201 -6.30 25.20 67.84
C LYS A 201 -6.32 26.42 68.77
N LEU A 202 -6.29 27.63 68.21
CA LEU A 202 -6.30 28.88 68.99
C LEU A 202 -7.59 29.10 69.79
N LEU A 203 -8.72 28.51 69.37
CA LEU A 203 -10.00 28.60 70.08
C LEU A 203 -10.16 27.57 71.22
N LYS A 204 -9.25 26.62 71.35
CA LYS A 204 -9.30 25.55 72.37
C LYS A 204 -8.34 25.80 73.54
N GLU A 205 -7.43 26.76 73.40
CA GLU A 205 -6.68 27.36 74.51
C GLU A 205 -7.50 28.53 75.09
#